data_AF-A0A9E5UTC1-F1
#
_entry.id   AF-A0A9E5UTC1-F1
#
_cell.length_a   1.000
_cell.length_b   1.000
_cell.length_c   1.000
_cell.angle_alpha   90.00
_cell.angle_beta   90.00
_cell.angle_gamma   90.00
#
_symmetry.space_group_name_H-M   'P 1'
#
loop_
_entity.id
_entity.type
_entity.pdbx_description
1 polymer ?
#
loop_
_entity_poly.entity_id
_entity_poly.type
_entity_poly.pdbx_seq_one_letter_code
_entity_poly.pdbx_strand_id
1 'polypeptide(L)'
;MPQQLTRQIMMVRPAAFQYNPVTAQNNAFQDASIQVEPLSQVQQEALQEFDHMVALLRQNGVEVMVLEDSPSPPKPDAVFPNNWVSFHEDGRVFLYPMYAPNAARSAGL
;
A
#
# COMPACT_ATOMS: atom_id res chain seq x y z
N MET A 1 0.14 -9.40 28.24
CA MET A 1 -0.06 -9.57 26.78
C MET A 1 -0.38 -8.20 26.21
N PRO A 2 0.30 -7.71 25.16
CA PRO A 2 -0.17 -6.52 24.45
C PRO A 2 -1.59 -6.79 23.94
N GLN A 3 -2.50 -5.84 24.15
CA GLN A 3 -3.89 -5.97 23.73
C GLN A 3 -3.95 -5.93 22.20
N GLN A 4 -4.45 -7.01 21.59
CA GLN A 4 -4.64 -7.05 20.14
C GLN A 4 -5.71 -6.02 19.76
N LEU A 5 -5.30 -4.98 19.04
CA LEU A 5 -6.14 -3.82 18.76
C LEU A 5 -7.27 -4.11 17.76
N THR A 6 -7.06 -5.01 16.78
CA THR A 6 -8.08 -5.33 15.78
C THR A 6 -7.90 -6.74 15.21
N ARG A 7 -9.00 -7.32 14.71
CA ARG A 7 -9.02 -8.57 13.92
C ARG A 7 -9.18 -8.31 12.41
N GLN A 8 -9.29 -7.03 12.03
CA GLN A 8 -9.50 -6.56 10.67
C GLN A 8 -8.31 -5.72 10.19
N ILE A 9 -7.84 -5.98 8.98
CA ILE A 9 -6.78 -5.23 8.30
C ILE A 9 -7.33 -4.70 6.97
N MET A 10 -7.05 -3.43 6.68
CA MET A 10 -7.28 -2.83 5.37
C MET A 10 -5.98 -2.88 4.55
N MET A 11 -6.05 -3.39 3.33
CA MET A 11 -4.94 -3.42 2.38
C MET A 11 -5.39 -2.82 1.04
N VAL A 12 -4.47 -2.21 0.30
CA VAL A 12 -4.75 -1.62 -1.03
C VAL A 12 -3.97 -2.41 -2.07
N ARG A 13 -4.69 -3.02 -3.02
CA ARG A 13 -4.09 -3.80 -4.11
C ARG A 13 -3.58 -2.84 -5.18
N PRO A 14 -2.25 -2.78 -5.44
CA PRO A 14 -1.69 -1.74 -6.30
C PRO A 14 -1.95 -2.00 -7.79
N ALA A 15 -2.25 -0.94 -8.54
CA ALA A 15 -2.46 -1.03 -9.99
C ALA A 15 -1.27 -0.54 -10.83
N ALA A 16 -0.30 0.13 -10.21
CA ALA A 16 0.86 0.73 -10.88
C ALA A 16 2.10 0.77 -9.97
N PHE A 17 2.35 -0.30 -9.21
CA PHE A 17 3.51 -0.45 -8.32
C PHE A 17 4.82 -0.42 -9.12
N GLN A 18 5.68 0.50 -8.74
CA GLN A 18 7.01 0.69 -9.32
C GLN A 18 7.85 1.59 -8.43
N TYR A 19 9.13 1.72 -8.75
CA TYR A 19 9.98 2.74 -8.17
C TYR A 19 9.38 4.14 -8.37
N ASN A 20 9.33 4.94 -7.29
CA ASN A 20 8.84 6.31 -7.32
C ASN A 20 10.00 7.27 -7.01
N PRO A 21 10.57 7.94 -8.03
CA PRO A 21 11.69 8.87 -7.85
C PRO A 21 11.41 10.03 -6.88
N VAL A 22 10.13 10.40 -6.69
CA VAL A 22 9.73 11.51 -5.82
C VAL A 22 9.84 11.11 -4.35
N THR A 23 9.36 9.91 -4.00
CA THR A 23 9.41 9.40 -2.63
C THR A 23 10.72 8.67 -2.33
N ALA A 24 11.47 8.21 -3.33
CA ALA A 24 12.76 7.56 -3.09
C ALA A 24 13.78 8.48 -2.39
N GLN A 25 13.65 9.81 -2.51
CA GLN A 25 14.51 10.76 -1.81
C GLN A 25 14.39 10.69 -0.28
N ASN A 26 13.23 10.22 0.23
CA ASN A 26 12.97 10.11 1.67
C ASN A 26 12.47 8.73 2.11
N ASN A 27 12.38 7.77 1.19
CA ASN A 27 11.97 6.40 1.45
C ASN A 27 13.17 5.46 1.33
N ALA A 28 13.75 5.07 2.47
CA ALA A 28 14.90 4.17 2.54
C ALA A 28 14.63 2.75 2.00
N PHE A 29 13.37 2.39 1.74
CA PHE A 29 12.99 1.12 1.12
C PHE A 29 13.05 1.15 -0.41
N GLN A 30 13.31 2.30 -1.03
CA GLN A 30 13.44 2.42 -2.48
C GLN A 30 14.92 2.47 -2.89
N ASP A 31 15.38 1.42 -3.56
CA ASP A 31 16.75 1.33 -4.06
C ASP A 31 16.77 1.57 -5.58
N ALA A 32 17.33 2.71 -5.99
CA ALA A 32 17.45 3.08 -7.41
C ALA A 32 18.44 2.19 -8.19
N SER A 33 19.29 1.42 -7.48
CA SER A 33 20.23 0.49 -8.10
C SER A 33 19.56 -0.83 -8.52
N ILE A 34 18.36 -1.10 -7.99
CA ILE A 34 17.54 -2.24 -8.39
C ILE A 34 16.78 -1.85 -9.66
N GLN A 35 17.37 -2.13 -10.82
CA GLN A 35 16.71 -2.01 -12.11
C GLN A 35 16.09 -3.35 -12.48
N VAL A 36 14.79 -3.50 -12.22
CA VAL A 36 14.02 -4.66 -12.72
C VAL A 36 13.27 -4.21 -13.95
N GLU A 37 13.72 -4.69 -15.11
CA GLU A 37 13.03 -4.54 -16.40
C GLU A 37 12.61 -5.92 -16.91
N PRO A 38 11.39 -6.05 -17.47
CA PRO A 38 10.42 -4.99 -17.70
C PRO A 38 9.65 -4.57 -16.44
N LEU A 39 9.25 -3.30 -16.32
CA LEU A 39 8.39 -2.82 -15.22
C LEU A 39 7.12 -3.65 -15.00
N SER A 40 6.59 -4.27 -16.06
CA SER A 40 5.45 -5.19 -15.97
C SER A 40 5.73 -6.41 -15.08
N GLN A 41 6.99 -6.86 -15.01
CA GLN A 41 7.40 -7.95 -14.14
C GLN A 41 7.34 -7.54 -12.68
N VAL A 42 7.83 -6.34 -12.32
CA VAL A 42 7.74 -5.79 -10.96
C VAL A 42 6.29 -5.71 -10.49
N GLN A 43 5.41 -5.18 -11.33
CA GLN A 43 3.98 -5.10 -11.03
C GLN A 43 3.39 -6.50 -10.82
N GLN A 44 3.74 -7.47 -11.66
CA GLN A 44 3.23 -8.83 -11.54
C GLN A 44 3.71 -9.52 -10.27
N GLU A 45 5.00 -9.41 -9.93
CA GLU A 45 5.58 -9.95 -8.70
C GLU A 45 4.94 -9.32 -7.47
N ALA A 46 4.76 -7.99 -7.46
CA ALA A 46 4.09 -7.28 -6.39
C ALA A 46 2.63 -7.75 -6.19
N LEU A 47 1.90 -8.00 -7.28
CA LEU A 47 0.54 -8.56 -7.19
C LEU A 47 0.54 -9.98 -6.63
N GLN A 48 1.50 -10.83 -7.05
CA GLN A 48 1.62 -12.20 -6.53
C GLN A 48 1.94 -12.21 -5.04
N GLU A 49 2.88 -11.37 -4.59
CA GLU A 49 3.22 -11.24 -3.17
C GLU A 49 2.06 -10.67 -2.35
N PHE A 50 1.36 -9.66 -2.88
CA PHE A 50 0.16 -9.10 -2.25
C PHE A 50 -0.92 -10.16 -2.06
N ASP A 51 -1.29 -10.86 -3.14
CA ASP A 51 -2.32 -11.88 -3.12
C ASP A 51 -1.95 -13.05 -2.19
N HIS A 52 -0.66 -13.42 -2.15
CA HIS A 52 -0.14 -14.41 -1.21
C HIS A 52 -0.27 -13.96 0.26
N MET A 53 0.09 -12.71 0.57
CA MET A 53 -0.05 -12.16 1.92
C MET A 53 -1.51 -12.11 2.36
N VAL A 54 -2.42 -11.65 1.48
CA VAL A 54 -3.86 -11.63 1.75
C VAL A 54 -4.37 -13.05 2.05
N ALA A 55 -3.97 -14.03 1.24
CA ALA A 55 -4.36 -15.42 1.46
C ALA A 55 -3.84 -15.95 2.81
N LEU A 56 -2.56 -15.71 3.12
CA LEU A 56 -1.95 -16.16 4.38
C LEU A 56 -2.63 -15.54 5.61
N LEU A 57 -2.92 -14.24 5.58
CA LEU A 57 -3.62 -13.55 6.67
C LEU A 57 -5.03 -14.13 6.88
N ARG A 58 -5.78 -14.32 5.80
CA ARG A 58 -7.13 -14.92 5.84
C ARG A 58 -7.12 -16.35 6.36
N GLN A 59 -6.15 -17.17 5.94
CA GLN A 59 -5.96 -18.54 6.44
C GLN A 59 -5.69 -18.58 7.95
N ASN A 60 -5.08 -17.54 8.51
CA ASN A 60 -4.83 -17.40 9.93
C ASN A 60 -5.98 -16.70 10.69
N GLY A 61 -7.15 -16.54 10.07
CA GLY A 61 -8.35 -16.01 10.71
C GLY A 61 -8.35 -14.49 10.92
N VAL A 62 -7.49 -13.77 10.19
CA VAL A 62 -7.53 -12.30 10.08
C VAL A 62 -8.49 -11.91 8.98
N GLU A 63 -9.41 -11.00 9.28
CA GLU A 63 -10.30 -10.44 8.26
C GLU A 63 -9.54 -9.37 7.46
N VAL A 64 -9.50 -9.50 6.14
CA VAL A 64 -8.74 -8.60 5.26
C VAL A 64 -9.68 -7.94 4.26
N MET A 65 -9.85 -6.62 4.42
CA MET A 65 -10.54 -5.75 3.47
C MET A 65 -9.54 -5.27 2.42
N VAL A 66 -9.75 -5.70 1.17
CA VAL A 66 -8.92 -5.28 0.04
C VAL A 66 -9.64 -4.16 -0.71
N LEU A 67 -8.97 -3.02 -0.86
CA LEU A 67 -9.38 -1.95 -1.75
C LEU A 67 -8.58 -2.06 -3.05
N GLU A 68 -9.25 -2.04 -4.19
CA GLU A 68 -8.59 -2.08 -5.49
C GLU A 68 -8.15 -0.68 -5.90
N ASP A 69 -6.87 -0.51 -6.24
CA ASP A 69 -6.37 0.75 -6.80
C ASP A 69 -6.75 0.90 -8.28
N SER A 70 -6.73 2.13 -8.79
CA SER A 70 -6.96 2.44 -10.20
C SER A 70 -5.63 2.58 -10.95
N PRO A 71 -5.53 2.07 -12.21
CA PRO A 71 -4.29 2.19 -12.99
C PRO A 71 -4.00 3.63 -13.45
N SER A 72 -5.03 4.50 -13.45
CA SER A 72 -4.90 5.90 -13.82
C SER A 72 -5.63 6.80 -12.80
N PRO A 73 -5.02 7.91 -12.36
CA PRO A 73 -3.60 8.24 -12.53
C PRO A 73 -2.70 7.22 -11.80
N PRO A 74 -1.45 6.99 -12.25
CA PRO A 74 -0.57 6.01 -11.61
C PRO A 74 -0.22 6.44 -10.17
N LYS A 75 -0.36 5.49 -9.24
CA LYS A 75 -0.07 5.66 -7.81
C LYS A 75 0.89 4.56 -7.33
N PRO A 76 2.21 4.73 -7.53
CA PRO A 76 3.18 3.65 -7.26
C PRO A 76 3.23 3.18 -5.80
N ASP A 77 2.93 4.09 -4.86
CA ASP A 77 2.95 3.80 -3.42
C ASP A 77 1.56 3.47 -2.85
N ALA A 78 0.55 3.22 -3.70
CA ALA A 78 -0.84 2.98 -3.25
C ALA A 78 -0.96 1.80 -2.26
N VAL A 79 -0.06 0.82 -2.36
CA VAL A 79 0.02 -0.36 -1.48
C VAL A 79 0.26 -0.02 0.01
N PHE A 80 0.67 1.23 0.31
CA PHE A 80 0.97 1.70 1.67
C PHE A 80 -0.10 2.67 2.20
N PRO A 81 -1.30 2.19 2.60
CA PRO A 81 -2.38 3.05 3.09
C PRO A 81 -2.05 3.76 4.40
N ASN A 82 -1.13 3.20 5.20
CA ASN A 82 -0.65 3.80 6.45
C ASN A 82 0.01 5.17 6.25
N ASN A 83 0.36 5.54 5.02
CA ASN A 83 0.93 6.84 4.72
C ASN A 83 -0.11 7.97 4.75
N TRP A 84 -1.39 7.68 4.46
CA TRP A 84 -2.43 8.70 4.29
C TRP A 84 -3.66 8.49 5.16
N VAL A 85 -3.82 7.34 5.83
CA VAL A 85 -4.92 7.10 6.76
C VAL A 85 -4.52 6.30 7.99
N SER A 86 -5.11 6.64 9.14
CA SER A 86 -5.08 5.80 10.35
C SER A 86 -6.46 5.68 10.98
N PHE A 87 -6.69 4.55 11.64
CA PHE A 87 -7.93 4.19 12.33
C PHE A 87 -7.63 4.01 13.82
N HIS A 88 -8.44 4.62 14.68
CA HIS A 88 -8.21 4.64 16.12
C HIS A 88 -9.31 3.88 16.86
N GLU A 89 -8.98 3.42 18.08
CA GLU A 89 -9.86 2.59 18.92
C GLU A 89 -11.22 3.22 19.24
N ASP A 90 -11.30 4.55 19.24
CA ASP A 90 -12.52 5.32 19.46
C ASP A 90 -13.33 5.59 18.19
N GLY A 91 -12.99 4.90 17.10
CA GLY A 91 -13.66 4.99 15.81
C GLY A 91 -13.28 6.20 14.96
N ARG A 92 -12.34 7.04 15.44
CA ARG A 92 -11.85 8.17 14.63
C ARG A 92 -10.99 7.68 13.47
N VAL A 93 -11.15 8.37 12.35
CA VAL A 93 -10.33 8.22 11.14
C VAL A 93 -9.56 9.52 10.94
N PHE A 94 -8.24 9.42 10.81
CA PHE A 94 -7.39 10.56 10.48
C PHE A 94 -6.87 10.38 9.06
N LEU A 95 -6.94 11.47 8.29
CA LEU A 95 -6.36 11.54 6.95
C LEU A 95 -5.15 12.47 6.99
N TYR A 96 -4.05 12.01 6.41
CA TYR A 96 -2.79 12.75 6.40
C TYR A 96 -2.56 13.38 5.02
N PRO A 97 -2.17 14.66 4.95
CA PRO A 97 -1.75 15.25 3.71
C PRO A 97 -0.45 14.59 3.24
N MET A 98 -0.45 14.09 2.01
CA MET A 98 0.73 13.45 1.44
C MET A 98 1.71 14.48 0.88
N TYR A 99 2.99 14.27 1.15
CA TYR A 99 4.07 15.14 0.70
C TYR A 99 4.24 15.15 -0.83
N ALA A 100 4.15 13.98 -1.46
CA ALA A 100 4.29 13.86 -2.91
C ALA A 100 2.93 14.12 -3.60
N PRO A 101 2.88 14.97 -4.65
CA PRO A 101 1.64 15.27 -5.38
C PRO A 101 0.93 14.03 -5.95
N ASN A 102 1.70 13.02 -6.37
CA ASN A 102 1.15 11.76 -6.88
C ASN A 102 0.56 10.88 -5.78
N ALA A 103 1.06 11.02 -4.54
CA ALA A 103 0.53 10.34 -3.37
C ALA A 103 -0.64 11.09 -2.73
N ALA A 104 -0.73 12.42 -2.89
CA ALA A 104 -1.92 13.19 -2.44
C ALA A 104 -3.20 12.77 -3.18
N ARG A 105 -3.06 12.18 -4.37
CA ARG A 105 -4.18 11.66 -5.15
C ARG A 105 -4.64 10.26 -4.74
N SER A 106 -3.88 9.50 -3.95
CA SER A 106 -4.33 8.18 -3.45
C SER A 106 -5.26 8.28 -2.24
N ALA A 107 -5.33 9.46 -1.59
CA ALA A 107 -6.27 9.72 -0.50
C ALA A 107 -7.69 10.07 -0.99
N GLY A 108 -7.85 10.35 -2.28
CA GLY A 108 -9.15 10.42 -2.95
C GLY A 108 -9.40 9.10 -3.67
N LEU A 109 -10.29 8.28 -3.10
CA LEU A 109 -10.98 7.24 -3.87
C LEU A 109 -11.63 7.86 -5.12
#